data_AF-A0A2M8IYC8-F1
#
_entry.id   AF-A0A2M8IYC8-F1
#
_cell.length_a   1.000
_cell.length_b   1.000
_cell.length_c   1.000
_cell.angle_alpha   90.00
_cell.angle_beta   90.00
_cell.angle_gamma   90.00
#
_symmetry.space_group_name_H-M   'P 1'
#
loop_
_entity.id
_entity.type
_entity.pdbx_description
1 polymer ?
#
loop_
_entity_poly.entity_id
_entity_poly.type
_entity_poly.pdbx_seq_one_letter_code
_entity_poly.pdbx_strand_id
1 'polypeptide(L)'
;MKNFPMFLRMDGRRVVLCGGGEEIARKSRLVLRTEARLTIIAPELDSELRGLVATGRADHQAALGADSFDNAALVFIATGDADRDADL
;
A
#
# COMPACT_ATOMS: atom_id res chain seq x y z
N MET A 1 22.19 13.76 13.09
CA MET A 1 21.20 13.32 12.10
C MET A 1 20.44 12.13 12.69
N LYS A 2 19.10 12.15 12.70
CA LYS A 2 18.26 11.05 13.26
C LYS A 2 17.67 10.11 12.19
N ASN A 3 17.92 10.38 10.91
CA ASN A 3 17.34 9.63 9.78
C ASN A 3 18.45 8.96 8.97
N PHE A 4 18.13 7.79 8.42
CA PHE A 4 19.01 7.04 7.52
C PHE A 4 18.44 7.08 6.09
N PRO A 5 19.12 7.73 5.13
CA PRO A 5 18.67 7.72 3.74
C PRO A 5 18.98 6.36 3.10
N MET A 6 18.01 5.79 2.38
CA MET A 6 18.22 4.59 1.58
C MET A 6 17.49 4.66 0.24
N PHE A 7 18.04 3.95 -0.75
CA PHE A 7 17.41 3.70 -2.03
C PHE A 7 17.08 2.21 -2.13
N LEU A 8 15.85 1.88 -2.49
CA LEU A 8 15.41 0.51 -2.70
C LEU A 8 15.16 0.27 -4.20
N ARG A 9 15.65 -0.86 -4.70
CA ARG A 9 15.26 -1.35 -6.03
C ARG A 9 13.94 -2.09 -5.91
N MET A 10 12.94 -1.60 -6.60
CA MET A 10 11.54 -2.01 -6.43
C MET A 10 11.01 -2.89 -7.56
N ASP A 11 11.83 -3.21 -8.56
CA ASP A 11 11.44 -3.99 -9.73
C ASP A 11 10.83 -5.33 -9.34
N GLY A 12 9.53 -5.49 -9.63
CA GLY A 12 8.74 -6.68 -9.31
C GLY A 12 8.49 -6.91 -7.81
N ARG A 13 8.91 -5.99 -6.92
CA ARG A 13 8.76 -6.13 -5.48
C ARG A 13 7.33 -5.81 -5.06
N ARG A 14 6.79 -6.61 -4.14
CA ARG A 14 5.46 -6.41 -3.56
C ARG A 14 5.47 -5.25 -2.57
N VAL A 15 4.52 -4.33 -2.70
CA VAL A 15 4.23 -3.27 -1.74
C VAL A 15 2.79 -3.39 -1.30
N VAL A 16 2.57 -3.40 0.01
CA VAL A 16 1.23 -3.49 0.61
C VAL A 16 0.84 -2.13 1.18
N LEU A 17 -0.37 -1.69 0.86
CA LEU A 17 -0.95 -0.44 1.37
C LEU A 17 -2.21 -0.77 2.18
N CYS A 18 -2.23 -0.49 3.47
CA CYS A 18 -3.39 -0.70 4.34
C CYS A 18 -4.13 0.62 4.54
N GLY A 19 -5.37 0.69 4.04
CA GLY A 19 -6.18 1.90 4.03
C GLY A 19 -6.68 2.26 2.62
N GLY A 20 -7.82 2.93 2.56
CA GLY A 20 -8.54 3.20 1.31
C GLY A 20 -8.74 4.68 0.99
N GLY A 21 -8.07 5.57 1.72
CA GLY A 21 -8.22 7.02 1.58
C GLY A 21 -6.96 7.73 1.08
N GLU A 22 -6.99 9.06 1.17
CA GLU A 22 -6.02 9.96 0.54
C GLU A 22 -4.56 9.70 0.95
N GLU A 23 -4.30 9.30 2.20
CA GLU A 23 -2.92 8.99 2.64
C GLU A 23 -2.33 7.82 1.85
N ILE A 24 -3.14 6.80 1.57
CA ILE A 24 -2.75 5.65 0.75
C ILE A 24 -2.67 6.03 -0.73
N ALA A 25 -3.59 6.85 -1.25
CA ALA A 25 -3.48 7.41 -2.60
C ALA A 25 -2.17 8.18 -2.80
N ARG A 26 -1.74 8.96 -1.81
CA ARG A 26 -0.46 9.67 -1.85
C ARG A 26 0.74 8.74 -1.92
N LYS A 27 0.72 7.62 -1.18
CA LYS A 27 1.78 6.62 -1.23
C LYS A 27 1.77 5.84 -2.54
N SER A 28 0.60 5.48 -3.06
CA SER A 28 0.47 4.75 -4.32
C SER A 28 1.09 5.54 -5.48
N ARG A 29 0.88 6.86 -5.54
CA ARG A 29 1.50 7.76 -6.54
C ARG A 29 3.03 7.71 -6.53
N LEU A 30 3.67 7.55 -5.37
CA LEU A 30 5.12 7.44 -5.27
C LEU A 30 5.59 6.04 -5.68
N VAL A 31 4.93 5.00 -5.17
CA VAL A 31 5.29 3.61 -5.44
C VAL A 31 5.13 3.27 -6.92
N LEU A 32 4.08 3.76 -7.57
CA LEU A 32 3.78 3.55 -8.99
C LEU A 32 4.71 4.29 -9.95
N ARG A 33 5.63 5.14 -9.46
CA ARG A 33 6.77 5.65 -10.24
C ARG A 33 7.90 4.63 -10.38
N THR A 34 7.79 3.52 -9.67
CA THR A 34 8.69 2.36 -9.75
C THR A 34 7.97 1.19 -10.40
N GLU A 35 8.68 0.07 -10.60
CA GLU A 35 8.14 -1.18 -11.12
C GLU A 35 7.63 -2.13 -10.01
N ALA A 36 7.25 -1.58 -8.86
CA ALA A 36 6.64 -2.33 -7.77
C ALA A 36 5.27 -2.89 -8.15
N ARG A 37 4.93 -4.04 -7.56
CA ARG A 37 3.58 -4.61 -7.59
C ARG A 37 2.82 -4.13 -6.37
N LEU A 38 1.70 -3.46 -6.59
CA LEU A 38 0.94 -2.81 -5.52
C LEU A 38 -0.27 -3.66 -5.11
N THR A 39 -0.44 -3.88 -3.82
CA THR A 39 -1.66 -4.47 -3.24
C THR A 39 -2.24 -3.49 -2.23
N ILE A 40 -3.50 -3.14 -2.37
CA ILE A 40 -4.24 -2.28 -1.44
C ILE A 40 -5.19 -3.15 -0.63
N ILE A 41 -5.17 -3.00 0.69
CA ILE A 41 -6.02 -3.72 1.62
C ILE A 41 -6.88 -2.70 2.38
N ALA A 42 -8.17 -2.65 2.03
CA ALA A 42 -9.15 -1.79 2.70
C ALA A 42 -10.58 -2.21 2.35
N PRO A 43 -11.54 -2.07 3.29
CA PRO A 43 -12.95 -2.41 3.03
C PRO A 43 -13.54 -1.63 1.87
N GLU A 44 -13.19 -0.34 1.79
CA GLU A 44 -13.62 0.58 0.75
C GLU A 44 -12.43 1.36 0.22
N LEU A 45 -12.53 1.81 -1.02
CA LEU A 45 -11.52 2.59 -1.71
C LEU A 45 -12.11 3.93 -2.15
N ASP A 46 -11.31 4.99 -2.12
CA ASP A 46 -11.65 6.23 -2.81
C ASP A 46 -11.66 6.05 -4.34
N SER A 47 -12.03 7.12 -5.06
CA SER A 47 -12.13 7.07 -6.53
C SER A 47 -10.79 6.86 -7.23
N GLU A 48 -9.69 7.39 -6.66
CA GLU A 48 -8.37 7.27 -7.27
C GLU A 48 -7.87 5.83 -7.15
N LEU A 49 -7.91 5.26 -5.95
CA LEU A 49 -7.51 3.88 -5.70
C LEU A 49 -8.38 2.89 -6.48
N ARG A 50 -9.70 3.13 -6.59
CA ARG A 50 -10.57 2.35 -7.48
C ARG A 50 -10.11 2.40 -8.93
N GLY A 51 -9.69 3.57 -9.41
CA GLY A 51 -9.14 3.73 -10.76
C GLY A 51 -7.85 2.93 -10.98
N LEU A 52 -6.96 2.90 -9.99
CA LEU A 52 -5.74 2.10 -10.06
C LEU A 52 -6.04 0.60 -10.15
N VAL A 53 -7.01 0.12 -9.38
CA VAL A 53 -7.45 -1.28 -9.41
C VAL A 53 -8.12 -1.61 -10.74
N ALA A 54 -9.04 -0.75 -11.21
CA ALA A 54 -9.75 -0.94 -12.47
C ALA A 54 -8.81 -0.97 -13.70
N THR A 55 -7.67 -0.30 -13.62
CA THR A 55 -6.65 -0.27 -14.68
C THR A 55 -5.57 -1.36 -14.53
N GLY A 56 -5.69 -2.24 -13.53
CA GLY A 56 -4.72 -3.30 -13.26
C GLY A 56 -3.37 -2.79 -12.73
N ARG A 57 -3.32 -1.54 -12.24
CA ARG A 57 -2.11 -0.94 -11.64
C ARG A 57 -1.93 -1.32 -10.18
N ALA A 58 -2.96 -1.85 -9.54
CA ALA A 58 -2.93 -2.36 -8.18
C ALA A 58 -3.93 -3.53 -8.00
N ASP A 59 -3.59 -4.47 -7.15
CA ASP A 59 -4.52 -5.48 -6.64
C ASP A 59 -5.30 -4.91 -5.44
N HIS A 60 -6.52 -5.39 -5.21
CA HIS A 60 -7.35 -4.98 -4.06
C HIS A 60 -7.85 -6.18 -3.26
N GLN A 61 -7.75 -6.06 -1.93
CA GLN A 61 -8.36 -6.96 -0.97
C GLN A 61 -9.22 -6.15 0.01
N ALA A 62 -10.44 -6.63 0.29
CA ALA A 62 -11.34 -5.94 1.22
C ALA A 62 -10.89 -6.03 2.68
N ALA A 63 -10.14 -7.07 3.04
CA ALA A 63 -9.70 -7.34 4.39
C ALA A 63 -8.34 -8.05 4.42
N LEU A 64 -7.71 -8.04 5.58
CA LEU A 64 -6.46 -8.76 5.83
C LEU A 64 -6.70 -10.27 5.94
N GLY A 65 -5.72 -11.04 5.50
CA GLY A 65 -5.57 -12.47 5.70
C GLY A 65 -4.24 -12.77 6.40
N ALA A 66 -4.04 -14.04 6.75
CA ALA A 66 -2.83 -14.49 7.46
C ALA A 66 -1.53 -14.26 6.66
N ASP A 67 -1.64 -14.16 5.33
CA ASP A 67 -0.55 -14.00 4.37
C ASP A 67 -0.49 -12.58 3.75
N SER A 68 -1.25 -11.62 4.30
CA SER A 68 -1.36 -10.27 3.73
C SER A 68 -0.03 -9.56 3.55
N PHE A 69 0.94 -9.86 4.42
CA PHE A 69 2.26 -9.23 4.41
C PHE A 69 3.38 -10.11 3.86
N ASP A 70 3.06 -11.34 3.44
CA ASP A 70 4.07 -12.27 2.94
C ASP A 70 4.81 -11.69 1.73
N ASN A 71 6.14 -11.73 1.81
CA ASN A 71 7.06 -11.24 0.78
C ASN A 71 6.91 -9.73 0.44
N ALA A 72 6.23 -8.94 1.28
CA ALA A 72 6.18 -7.50 1.12
C ALA A 72 7.58 -6.91 1.33
N ALA A 73 8.06 -6.12 0.36
CA ALA A 73 9.30 -5.37 0.51
C ALA A 73 9.09 -4.10 1.35
N LEU A 74 7.90 -3.52 1.28
CA LEU A 74 7.46 -2.36 2.06
C LEU A 74 5.97 -2.49 2.36
N VAL A 75 5.57 -2.02 3.54
CA VAL A 75 4.17 -1.87 3.96
C VAL A 75 3.94 -0.43 4.38
N PHE A 76 2.84 0.17 3.94
CA PHE A 76 2.38 1.46 4.44
C PHE A 76 1.00 1.28 5.06
N ILE A 77 0.86 1.69 6.32
CA ILE A 77 -0.38 1.60 7.09
C ILE A 77 -0.89 3.02 7.32
N ALA A 78 -2.13 3.27 6.90
CA ALA A 78 -2.89 4.49 7.14
C ALA A 78 -4.38 4.20 6.99
N THR A 79 -4.94 3.43 7.92
CA THR A 79 -6.37 3.05 7.86
C THR A 79 -7.30 4.18 8.29
N GLY A 80 -6.77 5.22 8.94
CA GLY A 80 -7.53 6.33 9.52
C GLY A 80 -7.96 6.09 10.97
N ASP A 81 -7.61 4.93 11.53
CA ASP A 81 -7.83 4.55 12.92
C ASP A 81 -6.48 4.19 13.54
N ALA A 82 -6.06 4.95 14.55
CA ALA A 82 -4.75 4.81 15.17
C ALA A 82 -4.60 3.51 15.97
N ASP A 83 -5.68 3.04 16.61
CA ASP A 83 -5.64 1.78 17.38
C ASP A 83 -5.51 0.62 16.40
N ARG A 84 -6.29 0.66 15.31
CA ARG A 84 -6.15 -0.32 14.24
C ARG A 84 -4.76 -0.28 13.60
N ASP A 85 -4.22 0.89 13.32
CA ASP A 85 -2.90 1.03 12.69
C ASP A 85 -1.78 0.46 13.57
N ALA A 86 -1.94 0.46 14.91
CA ALA A 86 -0.97 -0.11 15.85
C ALA A 86 -1.03 -1.65 15.93
N ASP A 87 -2.17 -2.25 15.58
CA ASP A 87 -2.39 -3.70 15.61
C ASP A 87 -1.94 -4.43 14.31
N LEU A 88 -1.50 -3.68 13.29
CA LEU A 88 -1.09 -4.17 11.96
C LEU A 88 0.42 -4.30 11.79
#